data_AF-A0A1Y5S3C3-F1
#
_entry.id   AF-A0A1Y5S3C3-F1
#
_cell.length_a   1.000
_cell.length_b   1.000
_cell.length_c   1.000
_cell.angle_alpha   90.00
_cell.angle_beta   90.00
_cell.angle_gamma   90.00
#
_symmetry.space_group_name_H-M   'P 1'
#
loop_
_entity.id
_entity.type
_entity.pdbx_description
1 polymer ?
#
loop_
_entity_poly.entity_id
_entity_poly.type
_entity_poly.pdbx_seq_one_letter_code
_entity_poly.pdbx_strand_id
1 'polypeptide(L)'
;MSDMTFHKNGTVTLPSNADPAAYGTYVQGWLRHSVGVDLGRNDPTALVVIRDECYPEFTGRGFEQRLGHRSRTVVHHETVKMTDYMDIADFLVNRLTQIPHWDLAIDASGLGGPFSSTLSQAGVEHWAVTMTAGSSINIKGKTVNCSKNVLLENMATGLETGDLTIASDLPDRGLLDREIGSFELTSTSAGNLTLAGGGKGHHADRAIALALAYLKTTHLENRTMSFSKLQGYWG
;
A
#
# COMPACT_ATOMS: atom_id res chain seq x y z
N MET A 1 -1.34 -26.77 20.58
CA MET A 1 -0.94 -26.03 19.36
C MET A 1 -0.09 -24.87 19.82
N SER A 2 1.07 -24.62 19.21
CA SER A 2 1.86 -23.43 19.54
C SER A 2 1.17 -22.20 19.00
N ASP A 3 1.05 -21.15 19.83
CA ASP A 3 0.49 -19.87 19.40
C ASP A 3 1.52 -19.06 18.61
N MET A 4 1.06 -18.29 17.62
CA MET A 4 1.91 -17.35 16.89
C MET A 4 2.36 -16.20 17.79
N THR A 5 3.61 -15.77 17.64
CA THR A 5 4.16 -14.59 18.33
C THR A 5 4.30 -13.44 17.33
N PHE A 6 3.65 -12.31 17.64
CA PHE A 6 3.72 -11.08 16.86
C PHE A 6 4.75 -10.14 17.45
N HIS A 7 5.70 -9.71 16.63
CA HIS A 7 6.79 -8.83 17.05
C HIS A 7 6.48 -7.36 16.72
N LYS A 8 7.10 -6.44 17.47
CA LYS A 8 6.91 -4.99 17.32
C LYS A 8 7.32 -4.43 15.94
N ASN A 9 8.03 -5.20 15.13
CA ASN A 9 8.47 -4.80 13.79
C ASN A 9 7.58 -5.37 12.67
N GLY A 10 6.50 -6.09 13.01
CA GLY A 10 5.59 -6.75 12.06
C GLY A 10 6.03 -8.17 11.68
N THR A 11 7.16 -8.66 12.19
CA THR A 11 7.54 -10.07 12.04
C THR A 11 6.59 -10.96 12.83
N VAL A 12 6.26 -12.12 12.28
CA VAL A 12 5.46 -13.16 12.95
C VAL A 12 6.25 -14.45 12.99
N THR A 13 6.33 -15.07 14.16
CA THR A 13 7.06 -16.32 14.37
C THR A 13 6.15 -17.37 14.97
N LEU A 14 6.37 -18.62 14.60
CA LEU A 14 5.68 -19.77 15.19
C LEU A 14 6.70 -20.57 16.03
N PRO A 15 6.73 -20.43 17.36
CA PRO A 15 7.69 -21.13 18.20
C PRO A 15 7.45 -22.64 18.18
N SER A 16 8.53 -23.43 18.09
CA SER A 16 8.49 -24.85 18.40
C SER A 16 8.83 -25.04 19.88
N ASN A 17 7.89 -25.58 20.67
CA ASN A 17 8.11 -25.83 22.10
C ASN A 17 8.67 -27.24 22.39
N ALA A 18 9.02 -28.00 21.35
CA ALA A 18 9.22 -29.43 21.44
C ALA A 18 10.69 -29.89 21.29
N ASP A 19 11.62 -29.01 20.90
CA ASP A 19 13.05 -29.34 20.81
C ASP A 19 13.94 -28.11 21.11
N PRO A 20 14.79 -28.15 22.17
CA PRO A 20 15.79 -27.12 22.45
C PRO A 20 16.81 -26.90 21.33
N ALA A 21 17.08 -27.90 20.49
CA ALA A 21 18.00 -27.80 19.36
C ALA A 21 17.38 -27.04 18.15
N ALA A 22 16.05 -26.94 18.09
CA ALA A 22 15.32 -26.15 17.11
C ALA A 22 14.99 -24.73 17.61
N TYR A 23 15.43 -24.38 18.82
CA TYR A 23 15.22 -23.06 19.40
C TYR A 23 15.99 -22.01 18.60
N GLY A 24 15.27 -21.12 17.92
CA GLY A 24 15.84 -20.06 17.08
C GLY A 24 15.85 -20.34 15.58
N THR A 25 15.49 -21.55 15.13
CA THR A 25 15.40 -21.92 13.71
C THR A 25 13.94 -21.91 13.22
N TYR A 26 13.29 -20.75 13.27
CA TYR A 26 11.92 -20.58 12.80
C TYR A 26 11.86 -19.77 11.51
N VAL A 27 10.91 -20.11 10.64
CA VAL A 27 10.58 -19.29 9.47
C VAL A 27 9.88 -18.03 9.95
N GLN A 28 10.33 -16.88 9.45
CA GLN A 28 9.76 -15.58 9.79
C GLN A 28 8.68 -15.20 8.76
N GLY A 29 7.43 -15.15 9.22
CA GLY A 29 6.36 -14.50 8.47
C GLY A 29 6.22 -13.03 8.82
N TRP A 30 5.17 -12.40 8.31
CA TRP A 30 4.90 -10.98 8.53
C TRP A 30 3.41 -10.65 8.57
N LEU A 31 3.11 -9.56 9.26
CA LEU A 31 1.88 -8.78 9.18
C LEU A 31 2.28 -7.31 9.06
N ARG A 32 1.92 -6.68 7.93
CA ARG A 32 2.21 -5.28 7.65
C ARG A 32 1.07 -4.62 6.91
N HIS A 33 1.11 -3.30 6.84
CA HIS A 33 0.13 -2.51 6.12
C HIS A 33 0.81 -1.68 5.02
N SER A 34 0.28 -1.75 3.81
CA SER A 34 0.68 -0.88 2.71
C SER A 34 -0.35 0.22 2.55
N VAL A 35 0.09 1.46 2.65
CA VAL A 35 -0.76 2.65 2.55
C VAL A 35 -0.47 3.34 1.23
N GLY A 36 -1.52 3.59 0.46
CA GLY A 36 -1.46 4.36 -0.77
C GLY A 36 -2.25 5.65 -0.62
N VAL A 37 -1.71 6.76 -1.14
CA VAL A 37 -2.35 8.08 -1.09
C VAL A 37 -2.33 8.73 -2.46
N ASP A 38 -3.52 9.15 -2.93
CA ASP A 38 -3.69 10.00 -4.11
C ASP A 38 -4.13 11.40 -3.67
N LEU A 39 -3.45 12.43 -4.17
CA LEU A 39 -3.62 13.80 -3.71
C LEU A 39 -4.60 14.56 -4.58
N GLY A 40 -5.71 14.97 -3.98
CA GLY A 40 -6.70 15.82 -4.62
C GLY A 40 -6.41 17.30 -4.39
N ARG A 41 -6.67 18.14 -5.42
CA ARG A 41 -6.61 19.62 -5.28
C ARG A 41 -7.98 20.23 -5.04
N ASN A 42 -8.89 20.07 -5.99
CA ASN A 42 -10.31 20.42 -5.86
C ASN A 42 -11.14 19.19 -5.46
N ASP A 43 -10.58 18.03 -5.79
CA ASP A 43 -11.11 16.70 -5.52
C ASP A 43 -10.57 16.23 -4.16
N PRO A 44 -11.23 15.28 -3.49
CA PRO A 44 -10.74 14.77 -2.21
C PRO A 44 -9.40 14.05 -2.35
N THR A 45 -8.51 14.21 -1.37
CA THR A 45 -7.36 13.31 -1.19
C THR A 45 -7.88 11.95 -0.72
N ALA A 46 -7.43 10.87 -1.36
CA ALA A 46 -7.82 9.51 -1.02
C ALA A 46 -6.67 8.75 -0.37
N LEU A 47 -7.02 7.93 0.63
CA LEU A 47 -6.12 7.02 1.32
C LEU A 47 -6.71 5.62 1.30
N VAL A 48 -5.88 4.61 1.00
CA VAL A 48 -6.26 3.20 1.03
C VAL A 48 -5.20 2.39 1.76
N VAL A 49 -5.63 1.42 2.57
CA VAL A 49 -4.75 0.54 3.35
C VAL A 49 -4.98 -0.92 2.93
N ILE A 50 -3.89 -1.57 2.53
CA ILE A 50 -3.83 -3.02 2.28
C ILE A 50 -3.13 -3.67 3.46
N ARG A 51 -3.77 -4.64 4.11
CA ARG A 51 -3.13 -5.58 5.01
C ARG A 51 -2.44 -6.65 4.17
N ASP A 52 -1.12 -6.79 4.32
CA ASP A 52 -0.28 -7.78 3.65
C ASP A 52 0.32 -8.71 4.69
N GLU A 53 -0.06 -9.97 4.63
CA GLU A 53 0.29 -10.97 5.63
C GLU A 53 0.72 -12.28 5.01
N CYS A 54 1.67 -12.93 5.65
CA CYS A 54 2.11 -14.27 5.31
C CYS A 54 2.65 -14.92 6.57
N TYR A 55 1.92 -15.90 7.10
CA TYR A 55 2.25 -16.50 8.39
C TYR A 55 3.07 -17.78 8.22
N PRO A 56 4.01 -18.05 9.15
CA PRO A 56 4.69 -19.34 9.15
C PRO A 56 3.73 -20.44 9.61
N GLU A 57 3.88 -21.62 9.02
CA GLU A 57 3.11 -22.82 9.36
C GLU A 57 4.02 -24.04 9.42
N PHE A 58 3.64 -25.03 10.23
CA PHE A 58 4.30 -26.32 10.24
C PHE A 58 3.90 -27.12 8.99
N THR A 59 4.87 -27.79 8.35
CA THR A 59 4.61 -28.64 7.18
C THR A 59 3.93 -29.96 7.52
N GLY A 60 3.82 -30.28 8.82
CA GLY A 60 3.44 -31.60 9.32
C GLY A 60 4.58 -32.61 9.37
N ARG A 61 5.80 -32.25 8.92
CA ARG A 61 7.01 -33.08 9.00
C ARG A 61 7.89 -32.64 10.17
N GLY A 62 7.58 -33.15 11.36
CA GLY A 62 8.32 -32.80 12.58
C GLY A 62 8.24 -31.31 12.88
N PHE A 63 9.39 -30.63 12.96
CA PHE A 63 9.50 -29.19 13.25
C PHE A 63 9.73 -28.32 12.02
N GLU A 64 9.66 -28.89 10.82
CA GLU A 64 9.84 -28.14 9.59
C GLU A 64 8.73 -27.09 9.45
N GLN A 65 9.15 -25.86 9.18
CA GLN A 65 8.27 -24.73 8.94
C GLN A 65 8.42 -24.22 7.52
N ARG A 66 7.35 -23.63 7.01
CA ARG A 66 7.34 -22.87 5.76
C ARG A 66 6.50 -21.62 5.93
N LEU A 67 6.56 -20.73 4.95
CA LEU A 67 5.55 -19.70 4.81
C LEU A 67 4.27 -20.31 4.25
N GLY A 68 3.15 -19.97 4.86
CA GLY A 68 1.82 -20.29 4.35
C GLY A 68 1.45 -19.43 3.15
N HIS A 69 0.14 -19.34 2.91
CA HIS A 69 -0.37 -18.48 1.83
C HIS A 69 -0.21 -17.00 2.19
N ARG A 70 0.27 -16.20 1.23
CA ARG A 70 0.31 -14.74 1.36
C ARG A 70 -1.06 -14.17 1.01
N SER A 71 -1.64 -13.37 1.91
CA SER A 71 -2.91 -12.66 1.69
C SER A 71 -2.66 -11.16 1.62
N ARG A 72 -3.32 -10.49 0.67
CA ARG A 72 -3.42 -9.03 0.59
C ARG A 72 -4.88 -8.62 0.53
N THR A 73 -5.30 -7.82 1.51
CA THR A 73 -6.70 -7.43 1.65
C THR A 73 -6.80 -5.93 1.90
N VAL A 74 -7.66 -5.25 1.15
CA VAL A 74 -8.03 -3.85 1.43
C VAL A 74 -8.86 -3.84 2.72
N VAL A 75 -8.33 -3.18 3.75
CA VAL A 75 -8.92 -3.14 5.09
C VAL A 75 -9.39 -1.76 5.51
N HIS A 76 -8.99 -0.71 4.78
CA HIS A 76 -9.46 0.65 5.03
C HIS A 76 -9.41 1.48 3.75
N HIS A 77 -10.37 2.39 3.59
CA HIS A 77 -10.27 3.49 2.64
C HIS A 77 -10.95 4.74 3.20
N GLU A 78 -10.46 5.91 2.81
CA GLU A 78 -11.07 7.17 3.20
C GLU A 78 -10.73 8.28 2.21
N THR A 79 -11.56 9.33 2.23
CA THR A 79 -11.29 10.54 1.47
C THR A 79 -11.44 11.75 2.37
N VAL A 80 -10.55 12.73 2.19
CA VAL A 80 -10.59 13.99 2.92
C VAL A 80 -10.52 15.15 1.94
N LYS A 81 -11.37 16.16 2.14
CA LYS A 81 -11.34 17.38 1.33
C LYS A 81 -10.61 18.46 2.10
N MET A 82 -9.34 18.66 1.74
CA MET A 82 -8.44 19.67 2.31
C MET A 82 -7.69 20.33 1.16
N THR A 83 -7.42 21.62 1.28
CA THR A 83 -6.72 22.39 0.23
C THR A 83 -5.28 22.73 0.59
N ASP A 84 -4.92 22.66 1.87
CA ASP A 84 -3.58 22.96 2.36
C ASP A 84 -2.74 21.69 2.54
N TYR A 85 -1.49 21.71 2.06
CA TYR A 85 -0.61 20.54 2.13
C TYR A 85 -0.17 20.20 3.55
N MET A 86 -0.08 21.18 4.44
CA MET A 86 0.27 20.94 5.84
C MET A 86 -0.90 20.25 6.54
N ASP A 87 -2.13 20.69 6.30
CA ASP A 87 -3.33 20.01 6.83
C ASP A 87 -3.43 18.56 6.34
N ILE A 88 -3.14 18.31 5.05
CA ILE A 88 -3.10 16.95 4.50
C ILE A 88 -1.97 16.12 5.13
N ALA A 89 -0.80 16.72 5.36
CA ALA A 89 0.33 16.03 5.99
C ALA A 89 0.01 15.67 7.45
N ASP A 90 -0.58 16.58 8.22
CA ASP A 90 -1.01 16.34 9.59
C ASP A 90 -2.11 15.26 9.65
N PHE A 91 -3.09 15.32 8.75
CA PHE A 91 -4.09 14.27 8.58
C PHE A 91 -3.42 12.91 8.34
N LEU A 92 -2.51 12.84 7.39
CA LEU A 92 -1.82 11.60 7.02
C LEU A 92 -1.00 11.06 8.19
N VAL A 93 -0.20 11.90 8.87
CA VAL A 93 0.60 11.50 10.04
C VAL A 93 -0.31 10.95 11.13
N ASN A 94 -1.39 11.66 11.47
CA ASN A 94 -2.34 11.21 12.48
C ASN A 94 -2.93 9.84 12.13
N ARG A 95 -3.26 9.60 10.85
CA ARG A 95 -3.75 8.30 10.39
C ARG A 95 -2.70 7.20 10.47
N LEU A 96 -1.49 7.46 9.97
CA LEU A 96 -0.40 6.48 9.99
C LEU A 96 -0.01 6.04 11.40
N THR A 97 -0.15 6.91 12.42
CA THR A 97 0.09 6.51 13.83
C THR A 97 -0.87 5.45 14.35
N GLN A 98 -2.04 5.28 13.72
CA GLN A 98 -3.03 4.28 14.09
C GLN A 98 -2.86 2.95 13.33
N ILE A 99 -1.98 2.93 12.32
CA ILE A 99 -1.73 1.75 11.49
C ILE A 99 -0.44 1.08 11.99
N PRO A 100 -0.45 -0.20 12.38
CA PRO A 100 0.78 -0.88 12.78
C PRO A 100 1.61 -1.30 11.56
N HIS A 101 2.93 -1.18 11.65
CA HIS A 101 3.88 -1.69 10.64
C HIS A 101 3.53 -1.26 9.21
N TRP A 102 3.31 0.05 9.03
CA TRP A 102 2.93 0.60 7.74
C TRP A 102 4.14 0.92 6.85
N ASP A 103 3.88 0.93 5.55
CA ASP A 103 4.71 1.52 4.50
C ASP A 103 3.83 2.44 3.65
N LEU A 104 4.35 3.58 3.18
CA LEU A 104 3.58 4.57 2.45
C LEU A 104 4.07 4.72 1.01
N ALA A 105 3.14 4.73 0.05
CA ALA A 105 3.36 5.18 -1.32
C ALA A 105 2.39 6.33 -1.66
N ILE A 106 2.90 7.39 -2.28
CA ILE A 106 2.11 8.55 -2.66
C ILE A 106 2.21 8.81 -4.16
N ASP A 107 1.16 9.38 -4.75
CA ASP A 107 1.30 10.03 -6.05
C ASP A 107 2.17 11.29 -5.90
N ALA A 108 3.32 11.28 -6.56
CA ALA A 108 4.23 12.41 -6.66
C ALA A 108 4.07 13.21 -7.97
N SER A 109 3.09 12.83 -8.81
CA SER A 109 2.81 13.50 -10.08
C SER A 109 2.26 14.90 -9.87
N GLY A 110 2.65 15.82 -10.75
CA GLY A 110 2.19 17.21 -10.70
C GLY A 110 2.45 17.88 -9.35
N LEU A 111 1.41 17.99 -8.55
CA LEU A 111 1.42 18.62 -7.22
C LEU A 111 1.92 17.70 -6.09
N GLY A 112 2.10 16.41 -6.36
CA GLY A 112 2.61 15.47 -5.36
C GLY A 112 4.10 15.64 -5.03
N GLY A 113 4.89 16.26 -5.91
CA GLY A 113 6.30 16.56 -5.64
C GLY A 113 6.52 17.51 -4.45
N PRO A 114 5.84 18.67 -4.41
CA PRO A 114 5.81 19.54 -3.23
C PRO A 114 5.36 18.82 -1.96
N PHE A 115 4.28 18.04 -2.02
CA PHE A 115 3.79 17.28 -0.85
C PHE A 115 4.79 16.22 -0.37
N SER A 116 5.44 15.50 -1.29
CA SER A 116 6.54 14.57 -0.99
C SER A 116 7.67 15.28 -0.24
N SER A 117 7.98 16.51 -0.64
CA SER A 117 8.98 17.34 0.04
C SER A 117 8.53 17.70 1.46
N THR A 118 7.27 18.10 1.64
CA THR A 118 6.66 18.37 2.97
C THR A 118 6.72 17.13 3.88
N LEU A 119 6.34 15.96 3.39
CA LEU A 119 6.44 14.70 4.16
C LEU A 119 7.88 14.38 4.54
N SER A 120 8.82 14.58 3.62
CA SER A 120 10.25 14.36 3.89
C SER A 120 10.76 15.29 4.98
N GLN A 121 10.36 16.57 4.96
CA GLN A 121 10.69 17.54 6.02
C GLN A 121 10.07 17.18 7.37
N ALA A 122 8.88 16.57 7.36
CA ALA A 122 8.21 16.05 8.55
C ALA A 122 8.78 14.70 9.05
N GLY A 123 9.81 14.15 8.39
CA GLY A 123 10.41 12.86 8.77
C GLY A 123 9.54 11.65 8.44
N VAL A 124 8.55 11.80 7.56
CA VAL A 124 7.69 10.71 7.10
C VAL A 124 8.32 10.11 5.85
N GLU A 125 9.05 9.01 5.99
CA GLU A 125 9.57 8.35 4.80
C GLU A 125 8.46 7.59 4.03
N HIS A 126 8.58 7.63 2.70
CA HIS A 126 7.54 7.20 1.78
C HIS A 126 8.16 6.87 0.41
N TRP A 127 7.40 6.18 -0.43
CA TRP A 127 7.70 6.00 -1.84
C TRP A 127 7.00 7.10 -2.64
N ALA A 128 7.78 7.90 -3.35
CA ALA A 128 7.28 8.94 -4.24
C ALA A 128 7.09 8.35 -5.65
N VAL A 129 5.85 8.10 -6.05
CA VAL A 129 5.52 7.49 -7.35
C VAL A 129 5.07 8.56 -8.32
N THR A 130 5.90 8.86 -9.32
CA THR A 130 5.54 9.75 -10.43
C THR A 130 4.94 8.93 -11.56
N MET A 131 3.68 9.20 -11.90
CA MET A 131 3.00 8.59 -13.01
C MET A 131 3.51 9.14 -14.34
N THR A 132 3.97 8.27 -15.23
CA THR A 132 4.49 8.63 -16.56
C THR A 132 3.62 8.07 -17.69
N ALA A 133 3.86 8.55 -18.91
CA ALA A 133 3.34 7.90 -20.11
C ALA A 133 4.20 6.67 -20.47
N GLY A 134 3.61 5.65 -21.09
CA GLY A 134 4.32 4.46 -21.59
C GLY A 134 3.99 3.19 -20.82
N SER A 135 4.96 2.28 -20.72
CA SER A 135 4.75 0.89 -20.24
C SER A 135 5.88 0.36 -19.34
N SER A 136 6.63 1.24 -18.66
CA SER A 136 7.74 0.81 -17.80
C SER A 136 7.61 1.28 -16.35
N ILE A 137 8.26 0.53 -15.46
CA ILE A 137 8.53 0.92 -14.09
C ILE A 137 10.05 1.13 -13.96
N ASN A 138 10.45 2.27 -13.42
CA ASN A 138 11.84 2.57 -13.08
C ASN A 138 11.91 2.99 -11.61
N ILE A 139 12.75 2.29 -10.83
CA ILE A 139 12.91 2.52 -9.39
C ILE A 139 14.32 3.07 -9.16
N LYS A 140 14.41 4.22 -8.49
CA LYS A 140 15.68 4.84 -8.08
C LYS A 140 15.58 5.31 -6.64
N GLY A 141 16.07 4.49 -5.71
CA GLY A 141 15.86 4.73 -4.28
C GLY A 141 14.37 4.74 -3.95
N LYS A 142 13.89 5.76 -3.24
CA LYS A 142 12.46 5.95 -2.89
C LYS A 142 11.64 6.66 -3.97
N THR A 143 12.23 6.99 -5.11
CA THR A 143 11.51 7.57 -6.25
C THR A 143 11.21 6.49 -7.27
N VAL A 144 9.96 6.44 -7.72
CA VAL A 144 9.47 5.48 -8.70
C VAL A 144 8.86 6.26 -9.86
N ASN A 145 9.28 5.96 -11.09
CA ASN A 145 8.53 6.36 -12.28
C ASN A 145 7.75 5.13 -12.75
N CYS A 146 6.42 5.21 -12.76
CA CYS A 146 5.56 4.09 -13.13
C CYS A 146 4.53 4.58 -14.13
N SER A 147 4.29 3.86 -15.23
CA SER A 147 3.20 4.27 -16.10
C SER A 147 1.84 4.02 -15.46
N LYS A 148 0.88 4.92 -15.70
CA LYS A 148 -0.48 4.77 -15.15
C LYS A 148 -1.14 3.44 -15.53
N ASN A 149 -0.91 2.99 -16.77
CA ASN A 149 -1.42 1.69 -17.23
C ASN A 149 -0.83 0.54 -16.43
N VAL A 150 0.50 0.49 -16.26
CA VAL A 150 1.15 -0.59 -15.51
C VAL A 150 0.69 -0.59 -14.05
N LEU A 151 0.54 0.59 -13.45
CA LEU A 151 0.05 0.75 -12.08
C LEU A 151 -1.35 0.12 -11.91
N LEU A 152 -2.27 0.45 -12.82
CA LEU A 152 -3.64 -0.03 -12.79
C LEU A 152 -3.78 -1.50 -13.23
N GLU A 153 -3.01 -1.94 -14.23
CA GLU A 153 -2.96 -3.35 -14.69
C GLU A 153 -2.47 -4.29 -13.59
N ASN A 154 -1.45 -3.86 -12.83
CA ASN A 154 -0.98 -4.58 -11.65
C ASN A 154 -2.11 -4.74 -10.62
N MET A 155 -2.84 -3.67 -10.30
CA MET A 155 -3.99 -3.73 -9.40
C MET A 155 -5.10 -4.65 -9.93
N ALA A 156 -5.49 -4.50 -11.20
CA ALA A 156 -6.54 -5.29 -11.83
C ALA A 156 -6.20 -6.78 -11.83
N THR A 157 -4.97 -7.14 -12.20
CA THR A 157 -4.48 -8.52 -12.17
C THR A 157 -4.53 -9.10 -10.75
N GLY A 158 -4.17 -8.30 -9.74
CA GLY A 158 -4.29 -8.70 -8.33
C GLY A 158 -5.72 -9.04 -7.95
N LEU A 159 -6.68 -8.18 -8.31
CA LEU A 159 -8.10 -8.39 -8.03
C LEU A 159 -8.67 -9.61 -8.78
N GLU A 160 -8.33 -9.77 -10.06
CA GLU A 160 -8.80 -10.88 -10.91
C GLU A 160 -8.29 -12.25 -10.44
N THR A 161 -7.04 -12.32 -9.98
CA THR A 161 -6.42 -13.56 -9.50
C THR A 161 -6.78 -13.90 -8.05
N GLY A 162 -7.41 -12.97 -7.33
CA GLY A 162 -7.65 -13.07 -5.88
C GLY A 162 -6.40 -12.83 -5.03
N ASP A 163 -5.28 -12.43 -5.66
CA ASP A 163 -4.03 -12.08 -4.99
C ASP A 163 -4.14 -10.75 -4.22
N LEU A 164 -5.10 -9.91 -4.61
CA LEU A 164 -5.62 -8.76 -3.87
C LEU A 164 -7.13 -8.95 -3.68
N THR A 165 -7.60 -8.79 -2.46
CA THR A 165 -9.02 -8.88 -2.10
C THR A 165 -9.49 -7.61 -1.41
N ILE A 166 -10.80 -7.39 -1.37
CA ILE A 166 -11.42 -6.29 -0.61
C ILE A 166 -12.18 -6.92 0.56
N ALA A 167 -11.92 -6.47 1.78
CA ALA A 167 -12.59 -7.00 2.96
C ALA A 167 -14.11 -6.90 2.80
N SER A 168 -14.82 -7.99 3.11
CA SER A 168 -16.26 -8.09 2.89
C SER A 168 -17.07 -7.10 3.71
N ASP A 169 -16.56 -6.74 4.89
CA ASP A 169 -17.10 -5.83 5.88
C ASP A 169 -16.51 -4.42 5.78
N LEU A 170 -15.78 -4.12 4.70
CA LEU A 170 -15.17 -2.81 4.51
C LEU A 170 -16.26 -1.71 4.45
N PRO A 171 -16.22 -0.71 5.35
CA PRO A 171 -17.17 0.39 5.33
C PRO A 171 -17.16 1.12 3.98
N ASP A 172 -18.34 1.45 3.46
CA ASP A 172 -18.51 2.15 2.18
C ASP A 172 -17.83 1.48 0.97
N ARG A 173 -17.58 0.16 1.04
CA ARG A 173 -16.96 -0.64 -0.04
C ARG A 173 -17.50 -0.35 -1.44
N GLY A 174 -18.81 -0.13 -1.56
CA GLY A 174 -19.45 0.16 -2.86
C GLY A 174 -18.94 1.42 -3.55
N LEU A 175 -18.34 2.37 -2.82
CA LEU A 175 -17.67 3.54 -3.40
C LEU A 175 -16.35 3.14 -4.05
N LEU A 176 -15.53 2.34 -3.36
CA LEU A 176 -14.29 1.82 -3.91
C LEU A 176 -14.54 0.91 -5.12
N ASP A 177 -15.52 0.00 -5.02
CA ASP A 177 -15.90 -0.90 -6.13
C ASP A 177 -16.34 -0.09 -7.37
N ARG A 178 -17.10 0.99 -7.18
CA ARG A 178 -17.52 1.87 -8.28
C ARG A 178 -16.34 2.57 -8.95
N GLU A 179 -15.39 3.07 -8.17
CA GLU A 179 -14.19 3.71 -8.73
C GLU A 179 -13.31 2.71 -9.48
N ILE A 180 -13.09 1.51 -8.92
CA ILE A 180 -12.36 0.43 -9.60
C ILE A 180 -13.06 0.06 -10.91
N GLY A 181 -14.39 -0.10 -10.89
CA GLY A 181 -15.18 -0.43 -12.08
C GLY A 181 -15.23 0.68 -13.13
N SER A 182 -14.82 1.91 -12.81
CA SER A 182 -14.81 3.03 -13.75
C SER A 182 -13.62 3.03 -14.71
N PHE A 183 -12.65 2.15 -14.50
CA PHE A 183 -11.53 1.95 -15.43
C PHE A 183 -11.92 0.91 -16.47
N GLU A 184 -12.30 1.36 -17.67
CA GLU A 184 -12.56 0.47 -18.80
C GLU A 184 -11.26 0.16 -19.55
N LEU A 185 -11.00 -1.13 -19.82
CA LEU A 185 -9.93 -1.55 -20.73
C LEU A 185 -10.33 -1.15 -22.16
N THR A 186 -9.67 -0.13 -22.69
CA THR A 186 -9.81 0.31 -24.08
C THR A 186 -8.55 -0.04 -24.86
N SER A 187 -8.68 -0.68 -26.01
CA SER A 187 -7.54 -0.94 -26.89
C SER A 187 -7.21 0.30 -27.72
N THR A 188 -5.95 0.72 -27.72
CA THR A 188 -5.46 1.75 -28.65
C THR A 188 -5.39 1.19 -30.08
N SER A 189 -5.35 2.08 -31.08
CA SER A 189 -5.10 1.71 -32.48
C SER A 189 -3.78 0.99 -32.71
N ALA A 190 -2.83 1.10 -31.77
CA ALA A 190 -1.56 0.38 -31.77
C ALA A 190 -1.60 -0.99 -31.06
N GLY A 191 -2.78 -1.44 -30.62
CA GLY A 191 -2.98 -2.75 -29.97
C GLY A 191 -2.60 -2.81 -28.50
N ASN A 192 -2.13 -1.71 -27.90
CA ASN A 192 -1.89 -1.64 -26.46
C ASN A 192 -3.21 -1.48 -25.72
N LEU A 193 -3.41 -2.27 -24.66
CA LEU A 193 -4.46 -2.02 -23.68
C LEU A 193 -4.15 -0.70 -22.97
N THR A 194 -5.14 0.18 -22.93
CA THR A 194 -5.11 1.41 -22.15
C THR A 194 -6.33 1.39 -21.25
N LEU A 195 -6.15 1.58 -19.95
CA LEU A 195 -7.30 1.80 -19.07
C LEU A 195 -7.79 3.23 -19.31
N ALA A 196 -8.88 3.36 -20.05
CA ALA A 196 -9.58 4.62 -20.25
C ALA A 196 -10.62 4.76 -19.12
N GLY A 197 -10.38 5.71 -18.21
CA GLY A 197 -11.20 5.92 -17.02
C GLY A 197 -10.62 7.05 -16.18
N GLY A 198 -11.48 7.78 -15.47
CA GLY A 198 -11.14 9.04 -14.78
C GLY A 198 -11.29 10.31 -15.64
N GLY A 199 -12.14 10.27 -16.68
CA GLY A 199 -12.50 11.45 -17.46
C GLY A 199 -13.35 12.48 -16.69
N LYS A 200 -13.49 13.69 -17.24
CA LYS A 200 -14.20 14.84 -16.62
C LYS A 200 -15.51 14.41 -15.94
N GLY A 201 -15.52 14.42 -14.60
CA GLY A 201 -16.72 14.25 -13.77
C GLY A 201 -16.75 13.01 -12.88
N HIS A 202 -15.82 12.06 -13.03
CA HIS A 202 -15.71 10.90 -12.13
C HIS A 202 -14.35 10.88 -11.44
N HIS A 203 -14.35 11.16 -10.14
CA HIS A 203 -13.18 11.05 -9.26
C HIS A 203 -12.81 9.58 -9.09
N ALA A 204 -11.55 9.23 -9.34
CA ALA A 204 -11.04 7.86 -9.26
C ALA A 204 -9.89 7.74 -8.25
N ASP A 205 -9.86 8.65 -7.30
CA ASP A 205 -8.75 8.88 -6.38
C ASP A 205 -8.53 7.67 -5.45
N ARG A 206 -9.60 6.98 -5.02
CA ARG A 206 -9.47 5.77 -4.18
C ARG A 206 -8.85 4.62 -4.95
N ALA A 207 -9.20 4.47 -6.22
CA ALA A 207 -8.64 3.41 -7.05
C ALA A 207 -7.15 3.66 -7.37
N ILE A 208 -6.75 4.91 -7.58
CA ILE A 208 -5.33 5.27 -7.72
C ILE A 208 -4.58 5.04 -6.41
N ALA A 209 -5.14 5.48 -5.27
CA ALA A 209 -4.59 5.20 -3.95
C ALA A 209 -4.45 3.68 -3.70
N LEU A 210 -5.44 2.87 -4.08
CA LEU A 210 -5.37 1.41 -4.01
C LEU A 210 -4.24 0.86 -4.88
N ALA A 211 -4.13 1.33 -6.12
CA ALA A 211 -3.11 0.87 -7.05
C ALA A 211 -1.70 1.20 -6.55
N LEU A 212 -1.50 2.38 -5.93
CA LEU A 212 -0.25 2.76 -5.26
C LEU A 212 0.07 1.85 -4.07
N ALA A 213 -0.91 1.60 -3.20
CA ALA A 213 -0.76 0.69 -2.08
C ALA A 213 -0.37 -0.71 -2.56
N TYR A 214 -0.99 -1.19 -3.65
CA TYR A 214 -0.72 -2.52 -4.18
C TYR A 214 0.63 -2.61 -4.89
N LEU A 215 1.02 -1.59 -5.68
CA LEU A 215 2.36 -1.48 -6.28
C LEU A 215 3.45 -1.63 -5.22
N LYS A 216 3.27 -0.99 -4.06
CA LYS A 216 4.21 -1.12 -2.95
C LYS A 216 4.34 -2.56 -2.46
N THR A 217 3.27 -3.34 -2.47
CA THR A 217 3.32 -4.75 -2.05
C THR A 217 3.94 -5.70 -3.08
N THR A 218 3.90 -5.35 -4.37
CA THR A 218 4.33 -6.24 -5.46
C THR A 218 5.70 -5.90 -6.02
N HIS A 219 6.07 -4.63 -6.10
CA HIS A 219 7.26 -4.17 -6.84
C HIS A 219 8.28 -3.41 -6.01
N LEU A 220 7.91 -2.91 -4.82
CA LEU A 220 8.78 -2.06 -4.00
C LEU A 220 9.35 -2.83 -2.81
N GLU A 221 10.56 -2.45 -2.38
CA GLU A 221 11.20 -3.07 -1.23
C GLU A 221 10.40 -2.84 0.07
N ASN A 222 10.39 -3.85 0.93
CA ASN A 222 9.74 -3.78 2.24
C ASN A 222 10.76 -3.35 3.30
N ARG A 223 10.48 -2.27 4.06
CA ARG A 223 11.26 -1.92 5.25
C ARG A 223 10.31 -1.41 6.34
N THR A 224 10.39 -1.96 7.53
CA THR A 224 9.61 -1.46 8.68
C THR A 224 10.04 -0.03 9.02
N MET A 225 9.10 0.90 8.97
CA MET A 225 9.33 2.34 9.15
C MET A 225 9.25 2.74 10.64
N SER A 226 10.08 3.70 11.06
CA SER A 226 10.05 4.29 12.40
C SER A 226 9.79 5.80 12.35
N PHE A 227 8.87 6.31 13.16
CA PHE A 227 8.69 7.75 13.36
C PHE A 227 9.74 8.32 14.34
N SER A 228 10.26 9.50 14.03
CA SER A 228 10.82 10.40 15.05
C SER A 228 9.78 11.48 15.36
N LYS A 229 9.43 11.65 16.64
CA LYS A 229 8.48 12.70 17.08
C LYS A 229 8.96 14.07 16.59
N LEU A 230 8.09 14.81 15.90
CA LEU A 230 8.25 16.23 15.65
C LEU A 230 8.47 16.95 16.99
N GLN A 231 9.71 17.40 17.26
CA GLN A 231 9.92 18.47 18.22
C GLN A 231 9.56 19.78 17.53
N GLY A 232 8.49 20.41 18.02
CA GLY A 232 7.93 21.62 17.44
C GLY A 232 8.96 22.74 17.30
N TYR A 233 9.02 23.32 16.11
CA TYR A 233 9.60 24.62 15.86
C TYR A 233 8.56 25.67 16.30
N TRP A 234 8.75 26.26 17.47
CA TRP A 234 8.15 27.55 17.82
C TRP A 234 9.26 28.59 17.70
N GLY A 235 9.15 29.44 16.69
CA GLY A 235 9.91 30.68 16.51
C GLY A 235 8.94 31.79 16.14
#